data_AF-A0A4Y2NYB5-F1
#
_entry.id   AF-A0A4Y2NYB5-F1
#
_cell.length_a   1.000
_cell.length_b   1.000
_cell.length_c   1.000
_cell.angle_alpha   90.00
_cell.angle_beta   90.00
_cell.angle_gamma   90.00
#
_symmetry.space_group_name_H-M   'P 1'
#
loop_
_entity.id
_entity.type
_entity.pdbx_description
1 polymer ?
#
loop_
_entity_poly.entity_id
_entity_poly.type
_entity_poly.pdbx_seq_one_letter_code
_entity_poly.pdbx_strand_id
1 'polypeptide(L)'
;MYNHWRNLQKCACRRSETQKENERNFISDLNNLFHIAHATALEIIEIEEDRKFLLSQIELGRRGCLMGIDMKLAKREERVLLRVIEQENSQAHHSSEIDDNFMDSSEESSGTEDISDQPGPSSNITQSSLDENINAQIELRMGIV
;
A
#
# COMPACT_ATOMS: atom_id res chain seq x y z
N MET A 1 -8.49 7.90 26.58
CA MET A 1 -7.96 7.52 25.24
C MET A 1 -7.38 6.12 25.15
N TYR A 2 -6.44 5.73 26.01
CA TYR A 2 -5.83 4.37 25.98
C TYR A 2 -6.85 3.23 26.00
N ASN A 3 -7.76 3.21 26.99
CA ASN A 3 -8.77 2.15 27.10
C ASN A 3 -9.75 2.12 25.91
N HIS A 4 -10.05 3.29 25.33
CA HIS A 4 -10.91 3.39 24.16
C HIS A 4 -10.25 2.75 22.93
N TRP A 5 -8.96 3.04 22.70
CA TRP A 5 -8.16 2.38 21.67
C TRP A 5 -8.06 0.86 21.88
N ARG A 6 -7.77 0.41 23.11
CA ARG A 6 -7.71 -1.03 23.43
C ARG A 6 -9.03 -1.75 23.16
N ASN A 7 -10.16 -1.08 23.36
CA ASN A 7 -11.47 -1.65 23.03
C ASN A 7 -11.73 -1.69 21.52
N LEU A 8 -11.33 -0.65 20.79
CA LEU A 8 -11.40 -0.62 19.32
C LEU A 8 -10.60 -1.77 18.69
N GLN A 9 -9.42 -2.06 19.22
CA GLN A 9 -8.58 -3.16 18.73
C GLN A 9 -9.25 -4.53 18.79
N LYS A 10 -10.13 -4.78 19.77
CA LYS A 10 -10.83 -6.08 19.92
C LYS A 10 -11.73 -6.40 18.73
N CYS A 11 -12.17 -5.38 18.00
CA CYS A 11 -13.08 -5.48 16.87
C CYS A 11 -12.46 -5.01 15.55
N ALA A 12 -11.14 -4.80 15.48
CA ALA A 12 -10.46 -4.20 14.33
C ALA A 12 -10.63 -4.97 13.01
N CYS A 13 -10.90 -6.29 13.07
CA CYS A 13 -11.16 -7.10 11.87
C CYS A 13 -12.60 -6.95 11.34
N ARG A 14 -13.52 -6.35 12.11
CA ARG A 14 -14.93 -6.22 11.74
C ARG A 14 -15.13 -4.95 10.93
N ARG A 15 -15.86 -5.04 9.80
CA ARG A 15 -16.20 -3.89 8.95
C ARG A 15 -17.64 -3.41 9.13
N SER A 16 -18.22 -3.59 10.31
CA SER A 16 -19.56 -3.06 10.61
C SER A 16 -19.55 -1.53 10.64
N GLU A 17 -20.68 -0.91 10.31
CA GLU A 17 -20.78 0.55 10.30
C GLU A 17 -20.53 1.15 11.68
N THR A 18 -21.04 0.51 12.74
CA THR A 18 -20.77 0.92 14.12
C THR A 18 -19.28 0.90 14.46
N GLN A 19 -18.52 -0.10 13.98
CA GLN A 19 -17.08 -0.16 14.23
C GLN A 19 -16.36 0.98 13.52
N LYS A 20 -16.70 1.24 12.25
CA LYS A 20 -16.15 2.38 11.49
C LYS A 20 -16.47 3.72 12.15
N GLU A 21 -17.70 3.88 12.64
CA GLU A 21 -18.11 5.10 13.35
C GLU A 21 -17.32 5.30 14.64
N ASN A 22 -17.13 4.24 15.43
CA ASN A 22 -16.29 4.30 16.62
C ASN A 22 -14.83 4.65 16.30
N GLU A 23 -14.29 4.16 15.17
CA GLU A 23 -12.95 4.50 14.70
C GLU A 23 -12.86 5.97 14.28
N ARG A 24 -13.86 6.48 13.53
CA ARG A 24 -13.96 7.90 13.17
C ARG A 24 -14.01 8.80 14.40
N ASN A 25 -14.84 8.46 15.39
CA ASN A 25 -14.95 9.20 16.63
C ASN A 25 -13.64 9.21 17.42
N PHE A 26 -12.96 8.05 17.52
CA PHE A 26 -11.64 7.98 18.15
C PHE A 26 -10.60 8.86 17.45
N ILE A 27 -10.58 8.87 16.12
CA ILE A 27 -9.67 9.72 15.34
C ILE A 27 -9.97 11.20 15.60
N SER A 28 -11.25 11.58 15.61
CA SER A 28 -11.69 12.95 15.92
C SER A 28 -11.24 13.39 17.32
N ASP A 29 -11.52 12.58 18.34
CA ASP A 29 -11.10 12.83 19.72
C ASP A 29 -9.58 12.94 19.85
N LEU A 30 -8.85 12.10 19.12
CA LEU A 30 -7.39 12.11 19.10
C LEU A 30 -6.86 13.40 18.48
N ASN A 31 -7.42 13.82 17.35
CA ASN A 31 -7.06 15.08 16.70
C ASN A 31 -7.36 16.29 17.61
N ASN A 32 -8.53 16.33 18.27
CA ASN A 32 -8.88 17.39 19.20
C ASN A 32 -7.89 17.49 20.36
N LEU A 33 -7.47 16.35 20.93
CA LEU A 33 -6.45 16.32 21.98
C LEU A 33 -5.12 16.95 21.50
N PHE A 34 -4.68 16.61 20.29
CA PHE A 34 -3.48 17.21 19.71
C PHE A 34 -3.64 18.71 19.45
N HIS A 35 -4.80 19.18 18.99
CA HIS A 35 -5.05 20.62 18.80
C HIS A 35 -4.93 21.40 20.11
N ILE A 36 -5.47 20.88 21.22
CA ILE A 36 -5.37 21.52 22.55
C ILE A 36 -3.91 21.56 23.02
N ALA A 37 -3.18 20.44 22.89
CA ALA A 37 -1.78 20.37 23.26
C ALA A 37 -0.90 21.31 22.42
N HIS A 38 -1.15 21.39 21.10
CA HIS A 38 -0.42 22.26 20.20
C HIS A 38 -0.70 23.74 20.43
N ALA A 39 -1.95 24.13 20.74
CA ALA A 39 -2.28 25.50 21.09
C ALA A 39 -1.48 25.96 22.33
N THR A 40 -1.41 25.11 23.35
CA THR A 40 -0.62 25.37 24.56
C THR A 40 0.88 25.44 24.25
N ALA A 41 1.39 24.55 23.39
CA ALA A 41 2.80 24.56 22.99
C ALA A 41 3.17 25.82 22.18
N LEU A 42 2.27 26.32 21.33
CA LEU A 42 2.46 27.57 20.60
C LEU A 42 2.46 28.81 21.50
N GLU A 43 1.91 28.74 22.70
CA GLU A 43 2.06 29.83 23.69
C GLU A 43 3.43 29.80 24.37
N ILE A 44 4.01 28.60 24.56
CA ILE A 44 5.25 28.41 25.33
C ILE A 44 6.50 28.55 24.44
N ILE A 45 6.44 28.14 23.16
CA ILE A 45 7.60 28.13 22.28
C ILE A 45 7.91 29.54 21.78
N GLU A 46 9.11 30.03 22.08
CA GLU A 46 9.60 31.35 21.63
C GLU A 46 10.37 31.28 20.31
N ILE A 47 10.99 30.14 19.98
CA ILE A 47 11.79 29.96 18.76
C ILE A 47 10.88 29.88 17.54
N GLU A 48 11.08 30.76 16.56
CA GLU A 48 10.18 30.90 15.41
C GLU A 48 10.22 29.66 14.49
N GLU A 49 11.38 29.05 14.33
CA GLU A 49 11.58 27.80 13.58
C GLU A 49 10.77 26.65 14.19
N ASP A 50 10.78 26.51 15.51
CA ASP A 50 10.06 25.45 16.22
C ASP A 50 8.54 25.68 16.16
N ARG A 51 8.09 26.94 16.17
CA ARG A 51 6.68 27.28 15.93
C ARG A 51 6.24 26.92 14.52
N LYS A 52 7.05 27.25 13.51
CA LYS A 52 6.80 26.87 12.10
C LYS A 52 6.77 25.36 11.92
N PHE A 53 7.65 24.64 12.61
CA PHE A 53 7.65 23.18 12.62
C PHE A 53 6.36 22.62 13.25
N LEU A 54 5.92 23.12 14.42
CA LEU A 54 4.66 22.71 15.04
C LEU A 54 3.45 22.99 14.15
N LEU A 55 3.41 24.17 13.51
CA LEU A 55 2.34 24.50 12.56
C LEU A 55 2.32 23.54 11.36
N SER A 56 3.50 23.14 10.87
CA SER A 56 3.64 22.17 9.78
C SER A 56 3.20 20.75 10.17
N GLN A 57 3.13 20.44 11.48
CA GLN A 57 2.53 19.20 11.99
C GLN A 57 1.00 19.26 12.05
N ILE A 58 0.42 20.45 12.17
CA ILE A 58 -1.03 20.68 12.22
C ILE A 58 -1.64 20.64 10.82
N GLU A 59 -0.90 21.05 9.79
CA GLU A 59 -1.36 21.02 8.39
C GLU A 59 -1.77 19.60 7.95
N LEU A 60 -2.92 19.52 7.27
CA LEU A 60 -3.44 18.28 6.68
C LEU A 60 -2.35 17.64 5.81
N GLY A 61 -2.03 16.36 6.08
CA GLY A 61 -0.94 15.64 5.42
C GLY A 61 0.31 15.43 6.28
N ARG A 62 0.38 16.00 7.51
CA ARG A 62 1.44 15.74 8.50
C ARG A 62 2.86 15.92 7.94
N ARG A 63 3.06 16.98 7.16
CA ARG A 63 4.34 17.28 6.51
C ARG A 63 5.48 17.51 7.52
N GLY A 64 5.16 17.90 8.75
CA GLY A 64 6.10 18.04 9.87
C GLY A 64 6.43 16.76 10.65
N CYS A 65 6.18 15.55 10.11
CA CYS A 65 6.51 14.32 10.82
C CYS A 65 8.03 14.11 10.97
N LEU A 66 8.47 13.64 12.15
CA LEU A 66 9.86 13.23 12.40
C LEU A 66 10.12 11.93 11.62
N MET A 67 10.53 12.09 10.37
CA MET A 67 10.66 11.08 9.30
C MET A 67 11.31 9.74 9.69
N GLY A 68 12.03 9.61 10.81
CA GLY A 68 12.78 8.40 11.16
C GLY A 68 11.92 7.14 11.37
N ILE A 69 10.74 7.26 11.99
CA ILE A 69 9.83 6.13 12.20
C ILE A 69 8.91 5.96 10.98
N ASP A 70 8.40 7.07 10.45
CA ASP A 70 7.46 7.08 9.35
C ASP A 70 8.08 6.60 8.03
N MET A 71 9.38 6.85 7.79
CA MET A 71 10.09 6.31 6.63
C MET A 71 10.19 4.78 6.65
N LYS A 72 10.30 4.17 7.84
CA LYS A 72 10.31 2.70 7.96
C LYS A 72 8.93 2.11 7.70
N LEU A 73 7.87 2.85 8.04
CA LEU A 73 6.49 2.46 7.77
C LEU A 73 6.16 2.62 6.27
N ALA A 74 6.50 3.76 5.67
CA ALA A 74 6.33 4.02 4.24
C ALA A 74 7.04 2.95 3.37
N LYS A 75 8.30 2.62 3.67
CA LYS A 75 9.03 1.53 3.00
C LYS A 75 8.43 0.13 3.23
N ARG A 76 7.64 -0.05 4.29
CA ARG A 76 6.92 -1.30 4.53
C ARG A 76 5.64 -1.34 3.70
N GLU A 77 4.90 -0.24 3.66
CA GLU A 77 3.67 -0.09 2.89
C GLU A 77 3.94 -0.22 1.38
N GLU A 78 5.00 0.41 0.88
CA GLU A 78 5.48 0.26 -0.50
C GLU A 78 5.77 -1.22 -0.85
N ARG A 79 6.48 -1.95 0.02
CA ARG A 79 6.73 -3.40 -0.17
C ARG A 79 5.46 -4.24 -0.10
N VAL A 80 4.45 -3.83 0.66
CA VAL A 80 3.15 -4.52 0.69
C VAL A 80 2.42 -4.26 -0.62
N LEU A 81 2.45 -3.03 -1.11
CA LEU A 81 1.81 -2.61 -2.34
C LEU A 81 2.38 -3.34 -3.55
N LEU A 82 3.72 -3.46 -3.64
CA LEU A 82 4.40 -4.22 -4.69
C LEU A 82 3.91 -5.67 -4.77
N ARG A 83 3.78 -6.35 -3.61
CA ARG A 83 3.25 -7.73 -3.58
C ARG A 83 1.80 -7.82 -4.03
N VAL A 84 0.98 -6.81 -3.71
CA VAL A 84 -0.42 -6.77 -4.14
C VAL A 84 -0.50 -6.60 -5.66
N ILE A 85 0.27 -5.67 -6.22
CA ILE A 85 0.32 -5.40 -7.66
C ILE A 85 0.86 -6.63 -8.42
N GLU A 86 1.91 -7.27 -7.92
CA GLU A 86 2.47 -8.49 -8.51
C GLU A 86 1.45 -9.64 -8.52
N GLN A 87 0.75 -9.86 -7.41
CA GLN A 87 -0.30 -10.88 -7.32
C GLN A 87 -1.50 -10.57 -8.24
N GLU A 88 -1.92 -9.31 -8.33
CA GLU A 88 -2.98 -8.86 -9.24
C GLU A 88 -2.58 -9.09 -10.70
N ASN A 89 -1.32 -8.82 -11.07
CA ASN A 89 -0.78 -9.11 -12.40
C ASN A 89 -0.69 -10.61 -12.68
N SER A 90 -0.18 -11.43 -11.76
CA SER A 90 -0.14 -12.90 -11.91
C SER A 90 -1.54 -13.50 -12.03
N GLN A 91 -2.51 -12.96 -11.29
CA GLN A 91 -3.91 -13.39 -11.39
C GLN A 91 -4.54 -13.00 -12.72
N ALA A 92 -4.22 -11.81 -13.26
CA ALA A 92 -4.64 -11.41 -14.60
C ALA A 92 -4.09 -12.35 -15.68
N HIS A 93 -2.80 -12.73 -15.58
CA HIS A 93 -2.18 -13.70 -16.50
C HIS A 93 -2.81 -15.11 -16.39
N HIS A 94 -3.11 -15.58 -15.19
CA HIS A 94 -3.77 -16.88 -15.01
C HIS A 94 -5.23 -16.86 -15.50
N SER A 95 -5.90 -15.70 -15.49
CA SER A 95 -7.25 -15.57 -16.05
C SER A 95 -7.28 -15.56 -17.59
N SER A 96 -6.24 -15.05 -18.25
CA SER A 96 -6.13 -15.11 -19.71
C SER A 96 -5.76 -16.49 -20.23
N GLU A 97 -5.02 -17.29 -19.44
CA GLU A 97 -4.52 -18.61 -19.85
C GLU A 97 -5.58 -19.74 -19.70
N ILE A 98 -6.62 -19.52 -18.89
CA ILE A 98 -7.74 -20.47 -18.73
C ILE A 98 -8.73 -20.39 -19.91
N ASP A 99 -8.91 -19.22 -20.54
CA ASP A 99 -9.88 -19.07 -21.65
C ASP A 99 -9.40 -19.77 -22.95
N ASP A 100 -8.08 -19.98 -23.10
CA ASP A 100 -7.49 -20.64 -24.27
C ASP A 100 -7.49 -22.19 -24.18
N ASN A 101 -7.82 -22.79 -23.03
CA ASN A 101 -7.69 -24.24 -22.81
C ASN A 101 -9.03 -25.00 -22.67
N PHE A 102 -10.19 -24.38 -22.96
CA PHE A 102 -11.49 -25.07 -22.87
C PHE A 102 -12.00 -25.71 -24.18
N MET A 103 -11.27 -25.63 -25.29
CA MET A 103 -11.66 -26.27 -26.55
C MET A 103 -10.52 -27.10 -27.14
N ASP A 104 -10.43 -28.35 -26.70
CA ASP A 104 -10.56 -29.56 -27.54
C ASP A 104 -9.98 -30.77 -26.79
N SER A 105 -10.86 -31.55 -26.15
CA SER A 105 -10.54 -32.93 -25.79
C SER A 105 -10.98 -33.81 -26.95
N SER A 106 -10.03 -34.29 -27.74
CA SER A 106 -10.21 -35.40 -28.67
C SER A 106 -8.98 -36.32 -28.60
N GLU A 107 -9.26 -37.60 -28.40
CA GLU A 107 -8.33 -38.69 -28.08
C GLU A 107 -7.38 -39.08 -29.24
N GLU A 108 -6.37 -39.88 -28.86
CA GLU A 108 -5.70 -40.97 -29.61
C GLU A 108 -4.24 -40.81 -30.10
N SER A 109 -3.51 -41.90 -29.84
CA SER A 109 -2.46 -42.53 -30.67
C SER A 109 -0.98 -42.16 -30.49
N SER A 110 -0.31 -43.05 -29.74
CA SER A 110 1.00 -43.70 -29.98
C SER A 110 2.18 -42.95 -30.63
N GLY A 111 3.33 -43.00 -29.93
CA GLY A 111 4.57 -43.53 -30.53
C GLY A 111 5.76 -42.58 -30.78
N THR A 112 6.88 -42.97 -30.16
CA THR A 112 8.29 -42.87 -30.62
C THR A 112 9.16 -41.67 -30.23
N GLU A 113 10.46 -42.00 -30.13
CA GLU A 113 11.56 -41.41 -29.35
C GLU A 113 12.26 -40.20 -29.99
N ASP A 114 13.02 -39.47 -29.14
CA ASP A 114 14.26 -38.70 -29.40
C ASP A 114 14.10 -37.49 -30.38
N ILE A 115 14.61 -36.26 -30.19
CA ILE A 115 15.99 -35.80 -29.94
C ILE A 115 15.98 -34.28 -29.66
N SER A 116 16.99 -33.80 -28.91
CA SER A 116 17.68 -32.49 -29.03
C SER A 116 17.20 -31.30 -28.16
N ASP A 117 17.97 -31.07 -27.09
CA ASP A 117 18.01 -29.81 -26.34
C ASP A 117 18.66 -28.70 -27.18
N GLN A 118 17.85 -27.73 -27.60
CA GLN A 118 18.34 -26.41 -28.03
C GLN A 118 17.68 -25.32 -27.17
N PRO A 119 18.46 -24.44 -26.52
CA PRO A 119 17.90 -23.30 -25.81
C PRO A 119 17.45 -22.27 -26.87
N GLY A 120 16.15 -22.01 -26.91
CA GLY A 120 15.56 -20.96 -27.75
C GLY A 120 16.05 -19.56 -27.37
N PRO A 121 15.95 -18.58 -28.29
CA PRO A 121 16.47 -17.24 -28.09
C PRO A 121 15.72 -16.54 -26.96
N SER A 122 16.46 -16.10 -25.93
CA SER A 122 15.96 -15.27 -24.84
C SER A 122 15.38 -13.96 -25.40
N SER A 123 14.05 -13.85 -25.38
CA SER A 123 13.33 -12.60 -25.63
C SER A 123 13.69 -11.61 -24.53
N ASN A 124 14.69 -10.77 -24.78
CA ASN A 124 15.02 -9.63 -23.92
C ASN A 124 13.95 -8.55 -24.11
N ILE A 125 12.74 -8.80 -23.58
CA ILE A 125 11.74 -7.76 -23.37
C ILE A 125 12.35 -6.82 -22.32
N THR A 126 12.61 -5.59 -22.73
CA THR A 126 13.37 -4.59 -21.97
C THR A 126 12.74 -4.38 -20.60
N GLN A 127 13.40 -4.84 -19.53
CA GLN A 127 12.92 -4.73 -18.14
C GLN A 127 12.56 -3.28 -17.76
N SER A 128 13.19 -2.28 -18.39
CA SER A 128 12.95 -0.86 -18.12
C SER A 128 11.50 -0.40 -18.38
N SER A 129 10.82 -0.97 -19.38
CA SER A 129 9.45 -0.57 -19.73
C SER A 129 8.43 -1.05 -18.68
N LEU A 130 8.69 -2.23 -18.08
CA LEU A 130 7.86 -2.79 -17.02
C LEU A 130 8.03 -1.99 -15.72
N ASP A 131 9.27 -1.64 -15.39
CA ASP A 131 9.62 -0.90 -14.16
C ASP A 131 9.01 0.52 -14.17
N GLU A 132 9.02 1.22 -15.31
CA GLU A 132 8.40 2.54 -15.46
C GLU A 132 6.87 2.49 -15.27
N ASN A 133 6.21 1.44 -15.76
CA ASN A 133 4.76 1.25 -15.61
C ASN A 133 4.35 0.96 -14.16
N ILE A 134 5.15 0.16 -13.44
CA ILE A 134 4.91 -0.14 -12.02
C ILE A 134 5.06 1.12 -11.18
N ASN A 135 6.10 1.93 -11.44
CA ASN A 135 6.32 3.18 -10.73
C ASN A 135 5.16 4.18 -10.93
N ALA A 136 4.68 4.33 -12.17
CA ALA A 136 3.52 5.20 -12.45
C ALA A 136 2.23 4.75 -11.73
N GLN A 137 1.99 3.43 -11.64
CA GLN A 137 0.84 2.90 -10.88
C GLN A 137 0.97 3.12 -9.37
N ILE A 138 2.19 3.07 -8.82
CA ILE A 138 2.46 3.38 -7.41
C ILE A 138 2.14 4.86 -7.14
N GLU A 139 2.63 5.77 -7.98
CA GLU A 139 2.40 7.21 -7.81
C GLU A 139 0.90 7.58 -7.87
N LEU A 140 0.15 6.98 -8.80
CA LEU A 140 -1.30 7.16 -8.89
C LEU A 140 -2.04 6.61 -7.67
N ARG A 141 -1.63 5.45 -7.14
CA ARG A 141 -2.27 4.81 -5.97
C ARG A 141 -1.92 5.49 -4.64
N MET A 142 -0.76 6.16 -4.59
CA MET A 142 -0.34 6.98 -3.47
C MET A 142 -0.84 8.42 -3.53
N GLY A 143 -1.44 8.85 -4.64
CA GLY A 143 -1.95 10.21 -4.83
C GLY A 143 -0.85 11.27 -4.90
N ILE A 144 0.30 10.90 -5.46
CA ILE A 144 1.48 11.79 -5.60
C ILE A 144 1.39 12.64 -6.90
N VAL A 145 0.54 12.25 -7.85
CA VAL A 145 0.29 12.92 -9.16
C VAL A 145 -0.80 13.98 -9.08
#